data_AF-A0A1H9ZCI7-F1
#
_entry.id   AF-A0A1H9ZCI7-F1
#
_cell.length_a   1.000
_cell.length_b   1.000
_cell.length_c   1.000
_cell.angle_alpha   90.00
_cell.angle_beta   90.00
_cell.angle_gamma   90.00
#
_symmetry.space_group_name_H-M   'P 1'
#
loop_
_entity.id
_entity.type
_entity.pdbx_description
1 polymer ?
#
loop_
_entity_poly.entity_id
_entity_poly.type
_entity_poly.pdbx_seq_one_letter_code
_entity_poly.pdbx_strand_id
1 'polypeptide(L)' 'MTATATATVGLRSVLEDDFARASGTWSEARSRQQRKDTPAHRAAVAECTDRIDAVLDMYLEVRRAA' A
#
# COMPACT_ATOMS: atom_id res chain seq x y z
N MET A 1 -25.26 6.82 -16.71
CA MET A 1 -24.55 6.54 -15.44
C MET A 1 -23.37 5.57 -15.63
N THR A 2 -22.64 5.64 -16.75
CA THR A 2 -21.61 4.64 -17.12
C THR A 2 -20.18 5.10 -16.77
N ALA A 3 -19.91 6.40 -16.82
CA ALA A 3 -18.56 6.95 -16.60
C ALA A 3 -18.04 6.77 -15.16
N THR A 4 -18.91 6.90 -14.16
CA THR A 4 -18.54 6.79 -12.74
C THR A 4 -18.13 5.37 -12.35
N ALA A 5 -18.81 4.36 -12.87
CA ALA A 5 -18.50 2.95 -12.60
C ALA A 5 -17.19 2.50 -13.28
N THR A 6 -16.86 3.04 -14.46
CA THR A 6 -15.58 2.75 -15.12
C THR A 6 -14.40 3.41 -14.38
N ALA A 7 -14.59 4.62 -13.84
CA ALA A 7 -13.57 5.32 -13.06
C ALA A 7 -13.24 4.60 -11.74
N THR A 8 -14.25 4.06 -11.04
CA THR A 8 -14.03 3.32 -9.78
C THR A 8 -13.34 1.97 -10.00
N VAL A 9 -13.63 1.27 -11.10
CA VAL A 9 -12.92 0.02 -11.47
C VAL A 9 -11.45 0.30 -11.81
N GLY A 10 -11.17 1.36 -12.58
CA GLY A 10 -9.81 1.75 -12.90
C GLY A 10 -9.00 2.15 -11.66
N LEU A 11 -9.60 2.94 -10.77
CA LEU A 11 -8.96 3.32 -9.52
C LEU A 11 -8.71 2.14 -8.59
N ARG A 12 -9.62 1.16 -8.54
CA ARG A 12 -9.44 -0.07 -7.76
C ARG A 12 -8.20 -0.86 -8.23
N SER A 13 -8.05 -1.07 -9.54
CA SER A 13 -6.90 -1.79 -10.10
C SER A 13 -5.57 -1.10 -9.75
N VAL A 14 -5.52 0.23 -9.81
CA VAL A 14 -4.32 0.99 -9.43
C VAL A 14 -3.98 0.81 -7.95
N LEU A 15 -4.98 0.82 -7.06
CA LEU A 15 -4.78 0.60 -5.63
C LEU A 15 -4.30 -0.83 -5.32
N GLU A 16 -4.80 -1.83 -6.05
CA GLU A 16 -4.33 -3.22 -5.93
C GLU A 16 -2.85 -3.36 -6.34
N ASP A 17 -2.45 -2.73 -7.45
CA ASP A 17 -1.06 -2.71 -7.91
C ASP A 17 -0.14 -1.99 -6.91
N ASP A 18 -0.57 -0.84 -6.38
CA ASP A 18 0.20 -0.09 -5.39
C ASP A 18 0.30 -0.84 -4.06
N PHE A 19 -0.74 -1.56 -3.65
CA PHE A 19 -0.71 -2.42 -2.48
C PHE A 19 0.30 -3.57 -2.65
N ALA A 20 0.29 -4.23 -3.81
CA ALA A 20 1.23 -5.30 -4.12
C ALA A 20 2.68 -4.79 -4.09
N ARG A 21 2.94 -3.61 -4.68
CA ARG A 21 4.25 -2.96 -4.65
C ARG A 21 4.69 -2.61 -3.22
N ALA A 22 3.81 -1.98 -2.44
CA ALA A 22 4.10 -1.59 -1.06
C ALA A 22 4.40 -2.81 -0.17
N SER A 23 3.65 -3.90 -0.34
CA SER A 23 3.88 -5.17 0.33
C SER A 23 5.24 -5.79 0.00
N GLY A 24 5.64 -5.74 -1.27
CA GLY A 24 6.98 -6.16 -1.70
C GLY A 24 8.09 -5.38 -1.01
N THR A 25 7.99 -4.04 -1.01
CA THR A 25 8.97 -3.18 -0.32
C THR A 25 9.02 -3.40 1.18
N TRP A 26 7.87 -3.61 1.82
CA TRP A 26 7.80 -3.92 3.25
C TRP A 26 8.48 -5.25 3.59
N SER A 27 8.24 -6.29 2.78
CA SER A 27 8.87 -7.60 2.94
C SER A 27 10.40 -7.52 2.86
N GLU A 28 10.91 -6.75 1.90
CA GLU A 28 12.36 -6.49 1.80
C GLU A 28 12.91 -5.72 3.00
N ALA A 29 12.24 -4.64 3.41
CA ALA A 29 12.64 -3.84 4.57
C ALA A 29 12.68 -4.69 5.85
N ARG A 30 11.66 -5.53 6.05
CA ARG A 30 11.58 -6.45 7.17
C ARG A 30 12.65 -7.54 7.12
N SER A 31 12.96 -8.06 5.94
CA SER A 31 14.08 -9.00 5.76
C SER A 31 15.43 -8.36 6.11
N ARG A 32 15.64 -7.07 5.75
CA ARG A 32 16.84 -6.32 6.15
C ARG A 32 16.90 -6.10 7.66
N GLN A 33 15.77 -5.76 8.30
CA GLN A 33 15.67 -5.62 9.75
C GLN A 33 15.98 -6.94 10.48
N GLN A 34 15.44 -8.07 10.01
CA GLN A 34 15.70 -9.38 10.63
C GLN A 34 17.16 -9.80 10.52
N ARG A 35 17.83 -9.48 9.41
CA ARG A 35 19.28 -9.74 9.26
C ARG A 35 20.13 -8.88 10.19
N LYS A 36 19.74 -7.63 10.40
CA LYS A 36 20.42 -6.72 11.31
C LYS A 36 19.46 -5.64 11.79
N ASP A 37 19.10 -5.62 13.06
CA ASP A 37 18.22 -4.58 13.56
C ASP A 37 19.00 -3.29 13.79
N THR A 38 18.68 -2.26 13.00
CA THR A 38 19.26 -0.91 13.13
C THR A 38 18.15 0.11 13.15
N PRO A 39 18.35 1.31 13.75
CA PRO A 39 17.37 2.39 13.69
C PRO A 39 16.92 2.71 12.27
N ALA A 40 17.83 2.70 11.30
CA ALA A 40 17.52 2.92 9.89
C ALA A 40 16.60 1.84 9.30
N HIS A 41 16.82 0.56 9.64
CA HIS A 41 15.95 -0.52 9.17
C HIS A 41 14.56 -0.47 9.84
N ARG A 42 14.47 -0.07 11.11
CA ARG A 42 13.19 0.16 11.77
C ARG A 42 12.41 1.31 11.11
N ALA A 43 13.09 2.40 10.80
CA ALA A 43 12.50 3.53 10.09
C ALA A 43 11.98 3.11 8.70
N ALA A 44 12.77 2.33 7.93
CA ALA A 44 12.34 1.83 6.63
C ALA A 44 11.11 0.91 6.72
N VAL A 45 11.02 0.06 7.75
CA VAL A 45 9.83 -0.78 7.99
C VAL A 45 8.62 0.09 8.34
N ALA A 46 8.79 1.10 9.20
CA ALA A 46 7.72 2.03 9.55
C ALA A 46 7.21 2.80 8.34
N GLU A 47 8.10 3.35 7.51
CA GLU A 47 7.75 4.05 6.27
C GLU A 47 6.97 3.13 5.30
N CYS A 48 7.40 1.87 5.16
CA CYS A 48 6.69 0.91 4.33
C CYS A 48 5.29 0.58 4.90
N THR A 49 5.16 0.49 6.23
CA THR A 49 3.87 0.29 6.89
C THR A 49 2.93 1.47 6.66
N ASP A 50 3.40 2.71 6.87
CA ASP A 50 2.61 3.93 6.64
C ASP A 50 2.10 3.99 5.18
N ARG A 51 2.93 3.56 4.23
CA ARG A 51 2.53 3.48 2.81
C ARG A 51 1.45 2.43 2.56
N ILE A 52 1.53 1.27 3.19
CA ILE A 52 0.49 0.23 3.08
C ILE A 52 -0.82 0.76 3.67
N ASP A 53 -0.76 1.39 4.84
CA ASP A 53 -1.94 1.94 5.52
C ASP A 53 -2.61 3.02 4.65
N ALA A 54 -1.84 3.92 4.05
CA ALA A 54 -2.37 4.93 3.13
C ALA A 54 -3.10 4.32 1.91
N VAL A 55 -2.56 3.23 1.33
CA VAL A 55 -3.22 2.53 0.20
C VAL A 55 -4.51 1.85 0.66
N LEU A 56 -4.52 1.24 1.86
CA LEU A 56 -5.71 0.62 2.42
C LEU A 56 -6.80 1.66 2.73
N ASP A 57 -6.43 2.82 3.28
CA ASP A 57 -7.36 3.92 3.52
C ASP A 57 -7.99 4.39 2.21
N MET A 58 -7.19 4.61 1.17
CA MET A 58 -7.71 4.97 -0.16
C MET A 58 -8.64 3.89 -0.73
N TYR A 59 -8.30 2.61 -0.58
CA TYR A 59 -9.15 1.50 -1.01
C TYR A 59 -10.49 1.48 -0.27
N LEU A 60 -10.48 1.72 1.04
CA LEU A 60 -11.69 1.79 1.86
C LEU A 60 -12.57 2.98 1.46
N GLU A 61 -11.98 4.14 1.17
CA GLU A 61 -12.72 5.30 0.65
C GLU A 61 -13.35 5.03 -0.71
N VAL A 62 -12.62 4.41 -1.63
CA VAL A 62 -13.17 4.00 -2.94
C VAL A 62 -14.31 3.00 -2.78
N ARG A 63 -14.19 2.05 -1.83
CA ARG A 63 -15.24 1.08 -1.52
C ARG A 63 -16.47 1.74 -0.89
N ARG A 64 -16.30 2.82 -0.12
CA ARG A 64 -17.41 3.58 0.47
C ARG A 64 -18.15 4.44 -0.56
N ALA A 65 -17.45 4.89 -1.60
CA ALA A 65 -17.99 5.78 -2.64
C ALA A 65 -18.59 5.05 -3.86
N ALA A 66 -18.36 3.74 -3.99
CA ALA A 66 -18.87 2.87 -5.06
C ALA A 66 -20.24 2.30 -4.73
#